data_AF-A0A7L4UNH4-F1
#
_entry.id   AF-A0A7L4UNH4-F1
#
_cell.length_a   1.000
_cell.length_b   1.000
_cell.length_c   1.000
_cell.angle_alpha   90.00
_cell.angle_beta   90.00
_cell.angle_gamma   90.00
#
_symmetry.space_group_name_H-M   'P 1'
#
loop_
_entity.id
_entity.type
_entity.pdbx_description
1 polymer ?
#
loop_
_entity_poly.entity_id
_entity_poly.type
_entity_poly.pdbx_seq_one_letter_code
_entity_poly.pdbx_strand_id
1 'polypeptide(L)'
;MFNFDFSVDHQLRPRIKLDRELLLFPRMFLEGEYEYRADFGWVNDLENDKDYEGEHGWTLGLSYMISRNFSLHANYDNDTKWGGGLSIRF
;
A
#
# COMPACT_ATOMS: atom_id res chain seq x y z
N MET A 1 6.21 -5.84 -10.74
CA MET A 1 5.44 -7.11 -10.70
C MET A 1 3.98 -6.81 -10.34
N PHE A 2 3.05 -7.75 -10.56
CA PHE A 2 1.63 -7.60 -10.16
C PHE A 2 1.30 -8.67 -9.14
N ASN A 3 0.90 -8.26 -7.95
CA ASN A 3 0.44 -9.15 -6.90
C ASN A 3 -0.98 -8.77 -6.50
N PHE A 4 -1.78 -9.80 -6.24
CA PHE A 4 -3.13 -9.66 -5.73
C PHE A 4 -3.24 -10.62 -4.55
N ASP A 5 -3.35 -10.05 -3.36
CA ASP A 5 -3.48 -10.80 -2.13
C ASP A 5 -4.89 -10.61 -1.58
N PHE A 6 -5.60 -11.73 -1.42
CA PHE A 6 -6.87 -11.79 -0.74
C PHE A 6 -6.67 -12.50 0.58
N SER A 7 -6.99 -11.81 1.68
CA SER A 7 -6.91 -12.38 3.02
C SER A 7 -8.19 -12.09 3.77
N VAL A 8 -8.63 -13.04 4.60
CA VAL A 8 -9.76 -12.85 5.51
C VAL A 8 -9.23 -13.04 6.91
N ASP A 9 -9.30 -11.99 7.71
CA ASP A 9 -8.85 -12.01 9.09
C ASP A 9 -9.82 -12.83 9.98
N HIS A 10 -9.39 -13.17 11.19
CA HIS A 10 -10.18 -13.84 12.23
C HIS A 10 -11.54 -13.16 12.48
N GLN A 11 -11.60 -11.83 12.31
CA GLN A 11 -12.83 -11.05 12.50
C GLN A 11 -13.73 -10.99 11.25
N LEU A 12 -13.52 -11.87 10.26
CA LEU A 12 -14.26 -11.90 8.98
C LEU A 12 -14.20 -10.57 8.22
N ARG A 13 -13.08 -9.85 8.35
CA ARG A 13 -12.80 -8.62 7.63
C ARG A 13 -11.99 -8.96 6.38
N PRO A 14 -12.60 -9.17 5.21
CA PRO A 14 -11.84 -9.38 3.99
C PRO A 14 -10.99 -8.16 3.70
N ARG A 15 -9.72 -8.44 3.46
CA ARG A 15 -8.71 -7.50 3.03
C ARG A 15 -8.26 -7.91 1.64
N ILE A 16 -8.43 -7.01 0.70
CA ILE A 16 -7.93 -7.11 -0.67
C ILE A 16 -6.74 -6.17 -0.76
N LYS A 17 -5.58 -6.70 -1.10
CA LYS A 17 -4.37 -5.92 -1.37
C LYS A 17 -3.94 -6.14 -2.81
N LEU A 18 -3.74 -5.04 -3.52
CA LEU A 18 -3.34 -5.00 -4.91
C LEU A 18 -2.01 -4.27 -5.00
N ASP A 19 -0.95 -4.97 -5.37
CA ASP A 19 0.37 -4.39 -5.56
C ASP A 19 0.76 -4.37 -7.03
N ARG A 20 1.22 -3.22 -7.48
CA ARG A 20 1.67 -3.02 -8.85
C ARG A 20 2.97 -2.23 -8.86
N GLU A 21 4.01 -2.84 -9.39
CA GLU A 21 5.26 -2.17 -9.69
C GLU A 21 5.46 -2.08 -11.21
N LEU A 22 5.72 -0.86 -11.68
CA LEU A 22 5.90 -0.47 -13.06
C LEU A 22 7.27 0.19 -13.24
N LEU A 23 8.01 -0.27 -14.24
CA LEU A 23 9.23 0.40 -14.67
C LEU A 23 8.85 1.55 -15.63
N LEU A 24 8.95 2.80 -15.18
CA LEU A 24 8.64 3.96 -16.03
C LEU A 24 9.81 4.34 -16.93
N PHE A 25 11.04 4.21 -16.42
CA PHE A 25 12.27 4.47 -17.14
C PHE A 25 13.33 3.45 -16.72
N PRO A 26 14.44 3.27 -17.47
CA PRO A 26 15.51 2.33 -17.13
C PRO A 26 16.15 2.51 -15.74
N ARG A 27 15.82 3.58 -15.02
CA ARG A 27 16.30 3.91 -13.67
C ARG A 27 15.20 4.35 -12.70
N MET A 28 13.92 4.31 -13.12
CA MET A 28 12.80 4.79 -12.32
C MET A 28 11.71 3.73 -12.22
N PHE A 29 11.40 3.36 -10.98
CA PHE A 29 10.39 2.39 -10.61
C PHE A 29 9.24 3.14 -9.94
N LEU A 30 8.02 2.83 -10.33
CA LEU A 30 6.80 3.29 -9.71
C LEU A 30 6.14 2.09 -9.06
N GLU A 31 5.84 2.21 -7.79
CA GLU A 31 5.17 1.21 -6.97
C GLU A 31 3.81 1.79 -6.57
N GLY A 32 2.74 1.02 -6.76
CA GLY A 32 1.40 1.40 -6.38
C GLY A 32 0.77 0.26 -5.63
N GLU A 33 0.30 0.55 -4.43
CA GLU A 33 -0.40 -0.38 -3.56
C GLU A 33 -1.81 0.16 -3.31
N TYR A 34 -2.81 -0.70 -3.45
CA TYR A 34 -4.20 -0.40 -3.13
C TYR A 34 -4.70 -1.46 -2.14
N GLU A 35 -4.99 -1.04 -0.92
CA GLU A 35 -5.58 -1.87 0.13
C GLU A 35 -7.05 -1.49 0.29
N TYR A 36 -7.92 -2.49 0.20
CA TYR A 36 -9.33 -2.34 0.51
C TYR A 36 -9.70 -3.33 1.61
N ARG A 37 -10.24 -2.80 2.70
CA ARG A 37 -10.69 -3.60 3.83
C ARG A 37 -12.17 -3.35 4.06
N ALA A 38 -12.95 -4.41 4.04
CA ALA A 38 -14.36 -4.35 4.39
C ALA A 38 -14.56 -4.99 5.76
N ASP A 39 -15.18 -4.26 6.68
CA ASP A 39 -15.67 -4.75 7.96
C ASP A 39 -17.20 -4.78 7.91
N PHE A 40 -17.79 -5.94 8.17
CA PHE A 40 -19.24 -6.15 8.15
C PHE A 40 -19.86 -6.14 9.56
N GLY A 41 -19.08 -5.84 10.60
CA GLY A 41 -19.60 -5.75 11.97
C GLY A 41 -20.15 -7.06 12.55
N TRP A 42 -19.97 -8.20 11.87
CA TRP A 42 -20.52 -9.49 12.30
C TRP A 42 -19.88 -10.02 13.59
N VAL A 43 -18.68 -9.55 13.91
CA VAL A 43 -17.88 -9.99 15.07
C VAL A 43 -17.59 -8.84 16.04
N ASN A 44 -17.64 -7.59 15.58
CA ASN A 44 -17.34 -6.39 16.37
C ASN A 44 -18.56 -5.46 16.41
N ASP A 45 -18.87 -4.91 17.58
CA ASP A 45 -19.78 -3.76 17.70
C ASP A 45 -19.10 -2.52 17.10
N LEU A 46 -19.55 -2.12 15.91
CA LEU A 46 -19.10 -0.89 15.24
C LEU A 46 -19.75 0.34 15.91
N GLU A 47 -19.00 1.42 16.08
CA GLU A 47 -19.53 2.65 16.67
C GLU A 47 -20.65 3.26 15.79
N ASN A 48 -21.71 3.78 16.42
CA ASN A 48 -22.87 4.44 15.78
C ASN A 48 -23.81 3.53 14.95
N ASP A 49 -24.08 2.28 15.37
CA ASP A 49 -25.17 1.47 14.76
C ASP A 49 -24.92 1.20 13.26
N LYS A 50 -23.64 1.15 12.85
CA LYS A 50 -23.25 0.91 11.46
C LYS A 50 -22.94 -0.57 11.27
N ASP A 51 -23.64 -1.22 10.35
CA ASP A 51 -23.39 -2.62 9.99
C ASP A 51 -22.20 -2.82 9.03
N TYR A 52 -21.53 -1.73 8.62
CA TYR A 52 -20.49 -1.79 7.59
C TYR A 52 -19.50 -0.61 7.65
N GLU A 53 -18.21 -0.94 7.60
CA GLU A 53 -17.11 0.01 7.46
C GLU A 53 -16.15 -0.42 6.33
N GLY A 54 -16.01 0.43 5.32
CA GLY A 54 -15.12 0.22 4.18
C GLY A 54 -13.91 1.15 4.26
N GLU A 55 -12.76 0.61 4.65
CA GLU A 55 -11.50 1.34 4.66
C GLU A 55 -10.80 1.17 3.29
N HIS A 56 -10.40 2.29 2.70
CA HIS A 56 -9.62 2.31 1.47
C HIS A 56 -8.27 2.98 1.74
N GLY A 57 -7.21 2.20 1.66
CA GLY A 57 -5.84 2.65 1.72
C GLY A 57 -5.23 2.63 0.32
N TRP A 58 -4.45 3.65 -0.01
CA TRP A 58 -3.64 3.62 -1.21
C TRP A 58 -2.29 4.25 -0.93
N THR A 59 -1.27 3.64 -1.52
CA THR A 59 0.12 4.04 -1.35
C THR A 59 0.77 4.10 -2.72
N LEU A 60 1.49 5.18 -3.01
CA LEU A 60 2.28 5.36 -4.22
C LEU A 60 3.75 5.55 -3.84
N GLY A 61 4.59 4.58 -4.20
CA GLY A 61 6.05 4.63 -4.12
C GLY A 61 6.67 5.04 -5.46
N LEU A 62 7.76 5.80 -5.40
CA LEU A 62 8.60 6.10 -6.55
C LEU A 62 10.06 5.95 -6.14
N SER A 63 10.76 5.07 -6.84
CA SER A 63 12.17 4.76 -6.59
C SER A 63 12.99 5.16 -7.81
N TYR A 64 14.03 5.98 -7.61
CA TYR A 64 14.95 6.41 -8.66
C TYR A 64 16.39 6.01 -8.32
N MET A 65 17.00 5.26 -9.23
CA MET A 65 18.38 4.80 -9.10
C MET A 65 19.32 5.79 -9.78
N ILE A 66 19.92 6.67 -8.99
CA ILE A 66 20.84 7.72 -9.48
C ILE A 66 22.13 7.06 -9.98
N SER A 67 22.68 6.14 -9.19
CA SER A 67 23.92 5.41 -9.44
C SER A 67 23.81 3.98 -8.91
N ARG A 68 24.76 3.10 -9.25
CA ARG A 68 24.78 1.71 -8.76
C ARG A 68 24.79 1.60 -7.22
N ASN A 69 25.26 2.66 -6.56
CA ASN A 69 25.44 2.74 -5.11
C ASN A 69 24.42 3.67 -4.43
N PHE A 70 23.58 4.38 -5.19
CA PHE A 70 22.73 5.44 -4.67
C PHE A 70 21.31 5.33 -5.24
N SER A 71 20.35 5.10 -4.37
CA SER A 71 18.93 5.05 -4.71
C SER A 71 18.14 6.02 -3.84
N LEU A 72 17.26 6.78 -4.49
CA LEU A 72 16.28 7.63 -3.85
C LEU A 72 14.93 6.93 -3.90
N HIS A 73 14.24 6.93 -2.78
CA HIS A 73 12.88 6.41 -2.65
C HIS A 73 11.99 7.53 -2.10
N ALA A 74 10.82 7.71 -2.70
CA ALA A 74 9.75 8.55 -2.20
C ALA A 74 8.50 7.69 -2.09
N ASN A 75 7.69 7.86 -1.06
CA ASN A 75 6.39 7.23 -0.95
C ASN A 75 5.34 8.24 -0.50
N TYR A 76 4.11 7.98 -0.91
CA TYR A 76 2.95 8.76 -0.53
C TYR A 76 1.87 7.80 -0.10
N ASP A 77 1.45 7.90 1.16
CA ASP A 77 0.39 7.10 1.73
C ASP A 77 -0.80 7.99 2.12
N ASN A 78 -2.01 7.52 1.86
CA ASN A 78 -3.25 8.22 2.22
C ASN A 78 -3.39 8.45 3.74
N ASP A 79 -2.84 7.54 4.55
CA ASP A 79 -3.05 7.48 6.00
C ASP A 79 -1.88 8.11 6.77
N THR A 80 -0.63 7.77 6.40
CA THR A 80 0.58 8.20 7.12
C THR A 80 1.19 9.51 6.59
N LYS A 81 0.70 10.03 5.45
CA LYS A 81 1.31 11.12 4.66
C LYS A 81 2.69 10.74 4.10
N TRP A 82 3.19 11.58 3.18
CA TRP A 82 4.40 11.38 2.38
C TRP A 82 5.66 11.09 3.19
N GLY A 83 6.50 10.20 2.67
CA GLY A 83 7.80 9.85 3.21
C GLY A 83 8.83 9.66 2.10
N GLY A 84 10.08 9.48 2.49
CA GLY A 84 11.17 9.26 1.53
C GLY A 84 12.44 8.81 2.23
N GLY A 85 13.24 8.04 1.49
CA GLY A 85 14.48 7.46 1.97
C GLY A 85 15.57 7.60 0.92
N LEU A 86 16.80 7.81 1.40
CA LEU A 86 18.00 7.70 0.59
C LEU A 86 18.75 6.46 1.05
N SER A 87 19.15 5.62 0.10
CA SER A 87 19.96 4.44 0.39
C SER A 87 21.28 4.53 -0.36
N ILE A 88 22.35 4.34 0.40
CA ILE A 88 23.72 4.27 -0.10
C ILE A 88 24.23 2.86 0.19
N ARG A 89 24.67 2.14 -0.85
CA ARG A 89 25.25 0.80 -0.73
C ARG A 89 26.72 0.87 -1.12
N PHE A 90 27.60 0.43 -0.23
CA PHE A 90 29.06 0.41 -0.39
C PHE A 90 29.58 -1.02 -0.44
#